data_AF-A6EI25-F1
#
_entry.id   AF-A6EI25-F1
#
_cell.length_a   1.000
_cell.length_b   1.000
_cell.length_c   1.000
_cell.angle_alpha   90.00
_cell.angle_beta   90.00
_cell.angle_gamma   90.00
#
_symmetry.space_group_name_H-M   'P 1'
#
loop_
_entity.id
_entity.type
_entity.pdbx_description
1 polymer ?
#
loop_
_entity_poly.entity_id
_entity_poly.type
_entity_poly.pdbx_seq_one_letter_code
_entity_poly.pdbx_strand_id
1 'polypeptide(L)'
;MRALCYFYLLNYFGDVPLALTTDYRVNATLPRSPKEEVWRLVINDLQQSALLCSENFLNASFDQATEERVRPTKWVALALLARASLYTEHYERADSAATAVIDQSSRFELIPVNGEFLKNSRGAIWQIQPTNSNTYRNAAEGRYFVLTAGGPVTYMEDQSTFLNETMVNAFKAEPGDARVSSWINSVSANGNLYYFAYKYKIGSENVPTQEYSTRFRLSEQYLIRAEARAMLNNITGAREDINAVRGRANLGESPAGDQLALLNAVEKERRIELFTEGH
;
A
#
# COMPACT_ATOMS: atom_id res chain seq x y z
N MET A 1 9.78 13.18 -0.01
CA MET A 1 9.29 13.24 -1.41
C MET A 1 10.32 12.81 -2.43
N ARG A 2 11.54 13.38 -2.45
CA ARG A 2 12.62 12.95 -3.39
C ARG A 2 12.85 11.43 -3.38
N ALA A 3 12.97 10.83 -2.20
CA ALA A 3 13.06 9.36 -2.05
C ALA A 3 11.89 8.60 -2.68
N LEU A 4 10.65 9.06 -2.53
CA LEU A 4 9.46 8.42 -3.10
C LEU A 4 9.49 8.46 -4.64
N CYS A 5 9.85 9.60 -5.21
CA CYS A 5 9.99 9.74 -6.67
C CYS A 5 11.05 8.79 -7.22
N TYR A 6 12.26 8.78 -6.62
CA TYR A 6 13.32 7.86 -7.04
C TYR A 6 12.99 6.40 -6.78
N PHE A 7 12.28 6.08 -5.69
CA PHE A 7 11.78 4.73 -5.44
C PHE A 7 10.94 4.22 -6.61
N TYR A 8 9.96 5.00 -7.09
CA TYR A 8 9.17 4.58 -8.24
C TYR A 8 9.99 4.52 -9.53
N LEU A 9 10.83 5.52 -9.79
CA LEU A 9 11.69 5.54 -10.98
C LEU A 9 12.59 4.30 -11.05
N LEU A 10 13.19 3.90 -9.92
CA LEU A 10 14.02 2.71 -9.82
C LEU A 10 13.25 1.43 -10.16
N ASN A 11 12.06 1.27 -9.58
CA ASN A 11 11.27 0.05 -9.77
C ASN A 11 10.70 -0.09 -11.18
N TYR A 12 10.54 1.01 -11.93
CA TYR A 12 10.08 0.97 -13.32
C TYR A 12 11.21 0.92 -14.35
N PHE A 13 12.33 1.61 -14.11
CA PHE A 13 13.35 1.86 -15.13
C PHE A 13 14.74 1.32 -14.77
N GLY A 14 14.98 0.89 -13.53
CA GLY A 14 16.31 0.56 -13.05
C GLY A 14 17.18 1.82 -12.92
N ASP A 15 18.29 1.87 -13.65
CA ASP A 15 19.21 3.02 -13.64
C ASP A 15 18.50 4.32 -14.08
N VAL A 16 18.71 5.43 -13.39
CA VAL A 16 18.07 6.72 -13.71
C VAL A 16 19.00 7.90 -13.41
N PRO A 17 18.84 9.06 -14.08
CA PRO A 17 19.64 10.23 -13.78
C PRO A 17 19.40 10.75 -12.35
N LEU A 18 20.47 11.00 -11.59
CA LEU A 18 20.41 11.56 -10.25
C LEU A 18 20.44 13.10 -10.26
N ALA A 19 19.29 13.71 -10.55
CA ALA A 19 19.07 15.14 -10.38
C ALA A 19 19.01 15.51 -8.88
N LEU A 20 20.12 16.03 -8.35
CA LEU A 20 20.27 16.43 -6.94
C LEU A 20 20.34 17.94 -6.71
N THR A 21 20.29 18.72 -7.79
CA THR A 21 20.34 20.18 -7.74
C THR A 21 19.09 20.79 -8.37
N THR A 22 18.87 22.09 -8.19
CA THR A 22 17.77 22.83 -8.81
C THR A 22 18.14 23.41 -10.19
N ASP A 23 19.40 23.32 -10.63
CA ASP A 23 19.80 23.85 -11.95
C ASP A 23 19.37 22.90 -13.07
N TYR A 24 18.35 23.31 -13.82
CA TYR A 24 17.81 22.51 -14.92
C TYR A 24 18.82 22.26 -16.04
N ARG A 25 19.82 23.13 -16.25
CA ARG A 25 20.82 22.98 -17.31
C ARG A 25 21.76 21.82 -16.99
N VAL A 26 22.10 21.65 -15.71
CA VAL A 26 22.85 20.49 -15.23
C VAL A 26 21.95 19.25 -15.35
N ASN A 27 20.75 19.29 -14.78
CA ASN A 27 19.86 18.13 -14.72
C ASN A 27 19.44 17.59 -16.10
N ALA A 28 19.30 18.47 -17.11
CA ALA A 28 18.87 18.09 -18.47
C ALA A 28 19.91 17.25 -19.24
N THR A 29 21.16 17.18 -18.78
CA THR A 29 22.25 16.48 -19.46
C THR A 29 22.84 15.33 -18.66
N LEU A 30 22.24 14.99 -17.51
CA LEU A 30 22.76 13.94 -16.64
C LEU A 30 22.66 12.56 -17.31
N PRO A 31 23.74 11.76 -17.27
CA PRO A 31 23.65 10.35 -17.61
C PRO A 31 22.84 9.60 -16.56
N ARG A 32 22.39 8.39 -16.90
CA ARG A 32 21.77 7.48 -15.93
C ARG A 32 22.83 7.05 -14.91
N SER A 33 22.46 7.06 -13.63
CA SER A 33 23.27 6.51 -12.54
C SER A 33 22.86 5.07 -12.26
N PRO A 34 23.79 4.19 -11.84
CA PRO A 34 23.49 2.81 -11.46
C PRO A 34 22.43 2.74 -10.37
N LYS A 35 21.51 1.77 -10.47
CA LYS A 35 20.42 1.57 -9.50
C LYS A 35 20.90 1.52 -8.05
N GLU A 36 22.08 0.96 -7.77
CA GLU A 36 22.64 0.84 -6.42
C GLU A 36 22.92 2.22 -5.80
N GLU A 37 23.36 3.19 -6.60
CA GLU A 37 23.60 4.57 -6.15
C GLU A 37 22.28 5.29 -5.84
N VAL A 38 21.27 5.07 -6.68
CA VAL A 38 19.94 5.64 -6.47
C VAL A 38 19.29 5.03 -5.23
N TRP A 39 19.43 3.71 -4.99
CA TRP A 39 18.97 3.07 -3.77
C TRP A 39 19.64 3.64 -2.52
N ARG A 40 20.95 3.90 -2.56
CA ARG A 40 21.68 4.53 -1.47
C ARG A 40 21.13 5.92 -1.14
N LEU A 41 20.82 6.72 -2.17
CA LEU A 41 20.16 8.01 -1.99
C LEU A 41 18.78 7.87 -1.35
N VAL A 42 17.94 6.96 -1.87
CA VAL A 42 16.58 6.70 -1.36
C VAL A 42 16.63 6.34 0.11
N ILE A 43 17.48 5.38 0.50
CA ILE A 43 17.62 4.94 1.89
C ILE A 43 18.08 6.10 2.79
N ASN A 44 19.12 6.84 2.37
CA ASN A 44 19.63 7.97 3.15
C ASN A 44 18.57 9.06 3.34
N ASP A 45 17.86 9.44 2.28
CA ASP A 45 16.79 10.44 2.34
C ASP A 45 15.66 10.02 3.29
N LEU A 46 15.31 8.72 3.30
CA LEU A 46 14.27 8.19 4.19
C LEU A 46 14.72 8.15 5.65
N GLN A 47 15.98 7.78 5.92
CA GLN A 47 16.54 7.84 7.27
C GLN A 47 16.55 9.27 7.81
N GLN A 48 17.00 10.24 7.01
CA GLN A 48 16.96 11.66 7.39
C GLN A 48 15.51 12.13 7.61
N SER A 49 14.59 11.76 6.72
CA SER A 49 13.17 12.11 6.87
C SER A 49 12.55 11.51 8.13
N ALA A 50 12.91 10.27 8.50
CA ALA A 50 12.43 9.63 9.72
C ALA A 50 12.94 10.32 11.01
N LEU A 51 14.07 11.04 10.93
CA LEU A 51 14.61 11.82 12.04
C LEU A 51 14.00 13.23 12.11
N LEU A 52 13.73 13.84 10.95
CA LEU A 52 13.39 15.27 10.84
C LEU A 52 11.89 15.55 10.70
N CYS A 53 11.11 14.61 10.16
CA CYS A 53 9.67 14.82 9.97
C CYS A 53 8.89 14.71 11.29
N SER A 54 7.79 15.46 11.38
CA SER A 54 6.86 15.40 12.51
C SER A 54 6.29 13.98 12.69
N GLU A 55 6.06 13.61 13.95
CA GLU A 55 5.30 12.40 14.31
C GLU A 55 3.78 12.62 14.27
N ASN A 56 3.35 13.89 14.32
CA ASN A 56 1.95 14.27 14.30
C ASN A 56 1.48 14.50 12.87
N PHE A 57 0.22 14.15 12.60
CA PHE A 57 -0.48 14.59 11.40
C PHE A 57 -0.78 16.08 11.52
N LEU A 58 -0.40 16.86 10.52
CA LEU A 58 -0.47 18.32 10.54
C LEU A 58 -1.37 18.86 9.42
N ASN A 59 -2.01 19.99 9.70
CA ASN A 59 -2.81 20.74 8.73
C ASN A 59 -1.93 21.32 7.59
N ALA A 60 -2.53 22.08 6.67
CA ALA A 60 -1.82 22.65 5.52
C ALA A 60 -0.72 23.66 5.89
N SER A 61 -0.90 24.36 7.00
CA SER A 61 0.03 25.37 7.51
C SER A 61 1.14 24.81 8.40
N PHE A 62 1.09 23.50 8.70
CA PHE A 62 2.04 22.79 9.57
C PHE A 62 2.11 23.31 11.02
N ASP A 63 1.07 24.00 11.48
CA ASP A 63 1.03 24.64 12.80
C ASP A 63 0.04 23.98 13.78
N GLN A 64 -0.87 23.14 13.29
CA GLN A 64 -1.88 22.46 14.12
C GLN A 64 -1.97 20.97 13.80
N ALA A 65 -2.20 20.17 14.84
CA ALA A 65 -2.51 18.76 14.71
C ALA A 65 -3.89 18.56 14.05
N THR A 66 -4.02 17.47 13.32
CA THR A 66 -5.25 17.06 12.64
C THR A 66 -5.36 15.54 12.64
N GLU A 67 -6.53 15.01 12.30
CA GLU A 67 -6.73 13.59 12.03
C GLU A 67 -6.44 13.22 10.57
N GLU A 68 -6.24 14.23 9.72
CA GLU A 68 -6.01 14.09 8.27
C GLU A 68 -4.66 13.45 7.97
N ARG A 69 -4.70 12.24 7.40
CA ARG A 69 -3.51 11.43 7.09
C ARG A 69 -2.94 11.72 5.69
N VAL A 70 -3.00 12.97 5.27
CA VAL A 70 -2.77 13.39 3.86
C VAL A 70 -1.36 13.91 3.58
N ARG A 71 -0.56 14.14 4.62
CA ARG A 71 0.81 14.64 4.52
C ARG A 71 1.79 13.59 5.05
N PRO A 72 2.93 13.37 4.36
CA PRO A 72 3.96 12.49 4.86
C PRO A 72 4.49 12.94 6.23
N THR A 73 4.42 12.04 7.20
CA THR A 73 5.02 12.16 8.54
C THR A 73 6.25 11.26 8.64
N LYS A 74 6.91 11.27 9.81
CA LYS A 74 7.95 10.29 10.16
C LYS A 74 7.54 8.85 9.85
N TRP A 75 6.27 8.51 10.09
CA TRP A 75 5.74 7.16 9.90
C TRP A 75 5.69 6.76 8.43
N VAL A 76 5.47 7.70 7.52
CA VAL A 76 5.53 7.46 6.07
C VAL A 76 6.97 7.21 5.63
N ALA A 77 7.92 7.97 6.18
CA ALA A 77 9.34 7.75 5.91
C ALA A 77 9.80 6.36 6.39
N LEU A 78 9.40 5.94 7.59
CA LEU A 78 9.69 4.61 8.13
C LEU A 78 9.00 3.50 7.33
N ALA A 79 7.75 3.67 6.95
CA ALA A 79 7.02 2.69 6.15
C ALA A 79 7.66 2.45 4.77
N LEU A 80 8.07 3.52 4.10
CA LEU A 80 8.79 3.42 2.83
C LEU A 80 10.22 2.93 3.03
N LEU A 81 10.89 3.26 4.15
CA LEU A 81 12.20 2.72 4.49
C LEU A 81 12.15 1.21 4.67
N ALA A 82 11.12 0.68 5.32
CA ALA A 82 10.92 -0.75 5.48
C ALA A 82 10.80 -1.44 4.11
N ARG A 83 9.94 -0.92 3.23
CA ARG A 83 9.76 -1.43 1.85
C ARG A 83 11.05 -1.37 1.04
N ALA A 84 11.74 -0.22 1.02
CA ALA A 84 12.99 -0.05 0.30
C ALA A 84 14.11 -0.97 0.83
N SER A 85 14.16 -1.17 2.14
CA SER A 85 15.14 -2.06 2.77
C SER A 85 14.88 -3.52 2.42
N LEU A 86 13.62 -3.94 2.37
CA LEU A 86 13.25 -5.29 1.93
C LEU A 86 13.67 -5.52 0.47
N TYR A 87 13.41 -4.56 -0.42
CA TYR A 87 13.77 -4.65 -1.86
C TYR A 87 15.28 -4.66 -2.10
N THR A 88 16.06 -4.21 -1.13
CA THR A 88 17.52 -4.18 -1.17
C THR A 88 18.15 -5.22 -0.24
N GLU A 89 17.36 -6.20 0.22
CA GLU A 89 17.78 -7.34 1.04
C GLU A 89 18.44 -6.94 2.39
N HIS A 90 18.14 -5.73 2.87
CA HIS A 90 18.55 -5.24 4.17
C HIS A 90 17.50 -5.60 5.23
N TYR A 91 17.37 -6.90 5.51
CA TYR A 91 16.28 -7.46 6.31
C TYR A 91 16.21 -6.92 7.75
N GLU A 92 17.35 -6.71 8.43
CA GLU A 92 17.36 -6.15 9.79
C GLU A 92 16.81 -4.73 9.82
N ARG A 93 17.11 -3.93 8.78
CA ARG A 93 16.58 -2.57 8.64
C ARG A 93 15.10 -2.60 8.30
N ALA A 94 14.67 -3.53 7.45
CA ALA A 94 13.27 -3.72 7.11
C ALA A 94 12.44 -4.07 8.35
N ASP A 95 12.89 -5.04 9.15
CA ASP A 95 12.26 -5.43 10.42
C ASP A 95 12.20 -4.28 11.42
N SER A 96 13.33 -3.58 11.62
CA SER A 96 13.41 -2.45 12.57
C SER A 96 12.49 -1.29 12.18
N ALA A 97 12.47 -0.92 10.89
CA ALA A 97 11.65 0.18 10.39
C ALA A 97 10.15 -0.16 10.44
N ALA A 98 9.77 -1.38 10.05
CA ALA A 98 8.38 -1.84 10.14
C ALA A 98 7.92 -1.93 11.62
N THR A 99 8.78 -2.44 12.51
CA THR A 99 8.51 -2.50 13.95
C THR A 99 8.24 -1.12 14.54
N ALA A 100 9.05 -0.12 14.19
CA ALA A 100 8.86 1.24 14.67
C ALA A 100 7.49 1.83 14.28
N VAL A 101 6.90 1.42 13.16
CA VAL A 101 5.54 1.82 12.76
C VAL A 101 4.49 0.98 13.48
N ILE A 102 4.68 -0.34 13.55
CA ILE A 102 3.72 -1.29 14.16
C ILE A 102 3.52 -1.01 15.64
N ASP A 103 4.58 -0.63 16.36
CA ASP A 103 4.53 -0.40 17.80
C ASP A 103 3.75 0.89 18.18
N GLN A 104 3.39 1.73 17.20
CA GLN A 104 2.58 2.94 17.42
C GLN A 104 1.07 2.62 17.48
N SER A 105 0.68 1.71 18.37
CA SER A 105 -0.70 1.21 18.52
C SER A 105 -1.73 2.29 18.87
N SER A 106 -1.31 3.40 19.47
CA SER A 106 -2.17 4.57 19.71
C SER A 106 -2.52 5.33 18.42
N ARG A 107 -1.74 5.15 17.34
CA ARG A 107 -1.89 5.87 16.05
C ARG A 107 -2.37 4.97 14.92
N PHE A 108 -1.89 3.74 14.89
CA PHE A 108 -2.20 2.75 13.86
C PHE A 108 -2.79 1.49 14.47
N GLU A 109 -3.70 0.88 13.73
CA GLU A 109 -4.39 -0.33 14.19
C GLU A 109 -4.76 -1.20 12.99
N LEU A 110 -4.66 -2.52 13.14
CA LEU A 110 -5.25 -3.47 12.20
C LEU A 110 -6.77 -3.49 12.42
N ILE A 111 -7.47 -2.60 11.73
CA ILE A 111 -8.93 -2.46 11.85
C ILE A 111 -9.68 -3.52 11.02
N PRO A 112 -11.00 -3.72 11.23
CA PRO A 112 -11.79 -4.59 10.37
C PRO A 112 -11.69 -4.23 8.88
N VAL A 113 -11.60 -5.25 8.01
CA VAL A 113 -11.34 -5.12 6.56
C VAL A 113 -12.24 -4.11 5.82
N ASN A 114 -13.49 -3.96 6.26
CA ASN A 114 -14.48 -3.08 5.62
C ASN A 114 -14.18 -1.58 5.83
N GLY A 115 -13.46 -1.22 6.90
CA GLY A 115 -13.13 0.17 7.22
C GLY A 115 -11.78 0.64 6.67
N GLU A 116 -10.98 -0.27 6.11
CA GLU A 116 -9.56 -0.04 5.80
C GLU A 116 -9.33 1.19 4.90
N PHE A 117 -10.18 1.37 3.89
CA PHE A 117 -10.02 2.37 2.82
C PHE A 117 -10.85 3.65 3.02
N LEU A 118 -11.48 3.81 4.20
CA LEU A 118 -12.12 5.05 4.58
C LEU A 118 -11.07 6.15 4.86
N LYS A 119 -11.46 7.40 4.66
CA LYS A 119 -10.60 8.54 5.03
C LYS A 119 -10.30 8.50 6.53
N ASN A 120 -9.04 8.78 6.88
CA ASN A 120 -8.51 8.81 8.25
C ASN A 120 -8.60 7.47 9.01
N SER A 121 -8.81 6.36 8.28
CA SER A 121 -8.71 4.99 8.81
C SER A 121 -7.43 4.82 9.63
N ARG A 122 -7.54 4.17 10.80
CA ARG A 122 -6.38 3.85 11.65
C ARG A 122 -5.46 2.81 11.02
N GLY A 123 -5.92 2.05 10.03
CA GLY A 123 -5.06 1.19 9.23
C GLY A 123 -4.14 1.99 8.29
N ALA A 124 -4.53 3.22 7.92
CA ALA A 124 -3.77 4.02 6.97
C ALA A 124 -2.60 4.77 7.63
N ILE A 125 -1.43 4.70 6.98
CA ILE A 125 -0.23 5.46 7.33
C ILE A 125 -0.17 6.74 6.50
N TRP A 126 -0.52 6.66 5.22
CA TRP A 126 -0.64 7.83 4.33
C TRP A 126 -1.76 7.63 3.31
N GLN A 127 -2.53 8.69 3.08
CA GLN A 127 -3.59 8.74 2.08
C GLN A 127 -3.46 9.98 1.20
N ILE A 128 -4.06 9.95 0.02
CA ILE A 128 -4.20 11.07 -0.89
C ILE A 128 -5.66 11.49 -0.91
N GLN A 129 -5.93 12.70 -0.44
CA GLN A 129 -7.26 13.29 -0.54
C GLN A 129 -7.61 13.62 -2.00
N PRO A 130 -8.86 13.41 -2.44
CA PRO A 130 -9.32 13.85 -3.73
C PRO A 130 -9.37 15.39 -3.77
N THR A 131 -9.08 15.96 -4.95
CA THR A 131 -9.23 17.40 -5.20
C THR A 131 -10.69 17.71 -5.54
N ASN A 132 -11.36 18.46 -4.67
CA ASN A 132 -12.74 18.90 -4.87
C ASN A 132 -12.74 20.38 -5.30
N SER A 133 -12.69 20.68 -6.60
CA SER A 133 -12.70 22.08 -7.07
C SER A 133 -14.11 22.66 -7.22
N ASN A 134 -15.16 21.84 -7.44
CA ASN A 134 -16.58 22.26 -7.49
C ASN A 134 -17.58 21.11 -7.23
N THR A 135 -17.09 19.90 -7.00
CA THR A 135 -17.89 18.66 -6.98
C THR A 135 -17.29 17.75 -5.92
N TYR A 136 -18.11 17.14 -5.07
CA TYR A 136 -17.58 16.15 -4.13
C TYR A 136 -17.06 14.93 -4.89
N ARG A 137 -15.84 14.51 -4.56
CA ARG A 137 -15.21 13.30 -5.07
C ARG A 137 -14.70 12.43 -3.93
N ASN A 138 -14.56 11.14 -4.24
CA ASN A 138 -13.93 10.13 -3.40
C ASN A 138 -12.64 9.65 -4.11
N ALA A 139 -11.99 8.62 -3.55
CA ALA A 139 -10.84 7.98 -4.17
C ALA A 139 -11.14 7.58 -5.64
N ALA A 140 -10.25 7.94 -6.56
CA ALA A 140 -10.49 7.72 -8.00
C ALA A 140 -10.56 6.23 -8.35
N GLU A 141 -9.93 5.38 -7.55
CA GLU A 141 -10.01 3.93 -7.62
C GLU A 141 -11.46 3.41 -7.62
N GLY A 142 -12.37 4.05 -6.86
CA GLY A 142 -13.79 3.71 -6.88
C GLY A 142 -14.42 3.94 -8.25
N ARG A 143 -14.02 5.01 -8.95
CA ARG A 143 -14.48 5.31 -10.31
C ARG A 143 -13.87 4.35 -11.34
N TYR A 144 -12.59 4.00 -11.18
CA TYR A 144 -11.87 3.15 -12.13
C TYR A 144 -12.24 1.67 -12.03
N PHE A 145 -12.46 1.15 -10.81
CA PHE A 145 -12.62 -0.29 -10.59
C PHE A 145 -14.06 -0.76 -10.34
N VAL A 146 -14.96 0.10 -9.87
CA VAL A 146 -16.35 -0.32 -9.59
C VAL A 146 -17.14 -0.37 -10.89
N LEU A 147 -17.42 -1.59 -11.36
CA LEU A 147 -18.23 -1.79 -12.56
C LEU A 147 -19.70 -1.44 -12.31
N THR A 148 -20.37 -0.94 -13.34
CA THR A 148 -21.82 -0.70 -13.35
C THR A 148 -22.58 -1.89 -13.91
N ALA A 149 -23.91 -1.86 -13.86
CA ALA A 149 -24.80 -2.92 -14.36
C ALA A 149 -24.54 -3.31 -15.83
N GLY A 150 -23.95 -2.42 -16.64
CA GLY A 150 -23.58 -2.70 -18.03
C GLY A 150 -22.33 -3.54 -18.21
N GLY A 151 -21.61 -3.86 -17.13
CA GLY A 151 -20.31 -4.54 -17.18
C GLY A 151 -19.16 -3.59 -17.54
N PRO A 152 -18.00 -4.15 -17.98
CA PRO A 152 -16.85 -3.35 -18.33
C PRO A 152 -17.08 -2.52 -19.60
N VAL A 153 -16.68 -1.25 -19.57
CA VAL A 153 -16.78 -0.31 -20.71
C VAL A 153 -15.51 -0.36 -21.56
N THR A 154 -15.66 -0.32 -22.89
CA THR A 154 -14.54 -0.47 -23.85
C THR A 154 -14.03 0.84 -24.45
N TYR A 155 -14.75 1.95 -24.27
CA TYR A 155 -14.45 3.25 -24.91
C TYR A 155 -14.05 4.35 -23.93
N MET A 156 -14.05 4.06 -22.64
CA MET A 156 -13.58 4.96 -21.58
C MET A 156 -12.53 4.23 -20.76
N GLU A 157 -11.55 4.97 -20.24
CA GLU A 157 -10.52 4.40 -19.35
C GLU A 157 -11.14 3.93 -18.02
N ASP A 158 -12.25 4.54 -17.59
CA ASP A 158 -13.00 4.18 -16.39
C ASP A 158 -13.74 2.85 -16.55
N GLN A 159 -13.79 2.04 -15.48
CA GLN A 159 -14.63 0.84 -15.38
C GLN A 159 -14.38 -0.18 -16.49
N SER A 160 -13.16 -0.22 -17.02
CA SER A 160 -12.75 -1.12 -18.10
C SER A 160 -12.07 -2.41 -17.60
N THR A 161 -11.75 -2.47 -16.31
CA THR A 161 -10.93 -3.54 -15.72
C THR A 161 -11.73 -4.43 -14.77
N PHE A 162 -11.40 -5.72 -14.76
CA PHE A 162 -12.01 -6.73 -13.90
C PHE A 162 -10.96 -7.80 -13.53
N LEU A 163 -11.21 -8.53 -12.46
CA LEU A 163 -10.33 -9.57 -11.94
C LEU A 163 -10.34 -10.77 -12.87
N ASN A 164 -9.15 -11.30 -13.16
CA ASN A 164 -9.01 -12.57 -13.85
C ASN A 164 -9.40 -13.74 -12.92
N GLU A 165 -9.68 -14.90 -13.53
CA GLU A 165 -10.12 -16.10 -12.82
C GLU A 165 -9.10 -16.54 -11.75
N THR A 166 -7.80 -16.46 -12.04
CA THR A 166 -6.75 -16.80 -11.08
C THR A 166 -6.83 -15.98 -9.80
N MET A 167 -7.09 -14.67 -9.89
CA MET A 167 -7.23 -13.81 -8.72
C MET A 167 -8.52 -14.10 -7.95
N VAL A 168 -9.63 -14.31 -8.66
CA VAL A 168 -10.92 -14.68 -8.04
C VAL A 168 -10.80 -16.00 -7.27
N ASN A 169 -10.15 -17.00 -7.88
CA ASN A 169 -9.94 -18.30 -7.26
C ASN A 169 -8.99 -18.20 -6.06
N ALA A 170 -7.96 -17.33 -6.11
CA ALA A 170 -7.07 -17.11 -4.98
C ALA A 170 -7.80 -16.50 -3.77
N PHE A 171 -8.71 -15.54 -4.00
CA PHE A 171 -9.57 -14.99 -2.95
C PHE A 171 -10.51 -16.02 -2.33
N LYS A 172 -11.09 -16.89 -3.17
CA LYS A 172 -12.07 -17.90 -2.74
C LYS A 172 -11.45 -19.20 -2.23
N ALA A 173 -10.12 -19.31 -2.27
CA ALA A 173 -9.41 -20.53 -1.87
C ALA A 173 -9.55 -20.85 -0.37
N GLU A 174 -9.79 -19.83 0.46
CA GLU A 174 -9.97 -19.98 1.91
C GLU A 174 -11.38 -19.51 2.31
N PRO A 175 -12.33 -20.45 2.49
CA PRO A 175 -13.69 -20.12 2.90
C PRO A 175 -13.71 -19.31 4.19
N GLY A 176 -14.48 -18.21 4.21
CA GLY A 176 -14.60 -17.33 5.37
C GLY A 176 -13.68 -16.11 5.36
N ASP A 177 -12.81 -15.95 4.35
CA ASP A 177 -12.02 -14.73 4.18
C ASP A 177 -12.93 -13.50 4.04
N ALA A 178 -12.87 -12.60 5.02
CA ALA A 178 -13.71 -11.40 5.10
C ALA A 178 -13.42 -10.39 3.97
N ARG A 179 -12.26 -10.51 3.29
CA ARG A 179 -11.90 -9.66 2.16
C ARG A 179 -12.70 -10.00 0.91
N VAL A 180 -13.19 -11.23 0.78
CA VAL A 180 -14.04 -11.63 -0.37
C VAL A 180 -15.31 -10.79 -0.42
N SER A 181 -16.03 -10.67 0.69
CA SER A 181 -17.26 -9.87 0.76
C SER A 181 -17.01 -8.37 0.84
N SER A 182 -15.81 -7.96 1.28
CA SER A 182 -15.50 -6.54 1.53
C SER A 182 -14.79 -5.85 0.37
N TRP A 183 -13.93 -6.56 -0.36
CA TRP A 183 -12.98 -5.99 -1.31
C TRP A 183 -13.15 -6.49 -2.75
N ILE A 184 -13.96 -7.52 -2.99
CA ILE A 184 -14.36 -7.88 -4.35
C ILE A 184 -15.88 -7.82 -4.49
N ASN A 185 -16.36 -7.47 -5.67
CA ASN A 185 -17.78 -7.51 -6.01
C ASN A 185 -17.94 -8.03 -7.45
N SER A 186 -19.16 -8.23 -7.91
CA SER A 186 -19.42 -8.77 -9.24
C SER A 186 -20.65 -8.18 -9.91
N VAL A 187 -20.63 -8.19 -11.25
CA VAL A 187 -21.77 -7.80 -12.07
C VAL A 187 -21.95 -8.80 -13.23
N SER A 188 -23.20 -9.12 -13.54
CA SER A 188 -23.54 -9.93 -14.71
C SER A 188 -23.96 -9.01 -15.86
N ALA A 189 -23.27 -9.10 -16.99
CA ALA A 189 -23.58 -8.32 -18.19
C ALA A 189 -23.30 -9.15 -19.46
N ASN A 190 -24.20 -9.07 -20.45
CA ASN A 190 -24.07 -9.77 -21.73
C ASN A 190 -23.81 -11.29 -21.58
N GLY A 191 -24.42 -11.94 -20.58
CA GLY A 191 -24.26 -13.37 -20.32
C GLY A 191 -22.98 -13.76 -19.58
N ASN A 192 -22.11 -12.80 -19.24
CA ASN A 192 -20.87 -13.03 -18.51
C ASN A 192 -20.94 -12.47 -17.09
N LEU A 193 -20.24 -13.13 -16.16
CA LEU A 193 -20.04 -12.67 -14.78
C LEU A 193 -18.65 -12.06 -14.64
N TYR A 194 -18.59 -10.78 -14.27
CA TYR A 194 -17.33 -10.06 -14.07
C TYR A 194 -17.13 -9.78 -12.58
N TYR A 195 -15.99 -10.20 -12.03
CA TYR A 195 -15.57 -9.82 -10.68
C TYR A 195 -14.65 -8.61 -10.75
N PHE A 196 -14.76 -7.66 -9.83
CA PHE A 196 -13.96 -6.44 -9.85
C PHE A 196 -13.54 -6.02 -8.44
N ALA A 197 -12.51 -5.17 -8.37
CA ALA A 197 -12.01 -4.64 -7.10
C ALA A 197 -13.02 -3.65 -6.50
N TYR A 198 -13.26 -3.80 -5.20
CA TYR A 198 -14.28 -3.10 -4.43
C TYR A 198 -13.75 -2.62 -3.07
N LYS A 199 -12.43 -2.40 -2.99
CA LYS A 199 -11.77 -1.77 -1.83
C LYS A 199 -12.28 -0.34 -1.59
N TYR A 200 -12.42 0.40 -2.69
CA TYR A 200 -13.08 1.70 -2.75
C TYR A 200 -14.45 1.52 -3.37
N LYS A 201 -15.49 1.97 -2.69
CA LYS A 201 -16.88 1.64 -2.99
C LYS A 201 -17.61 2.77 -3.66
N ILE A 202 -17.08 3.99 -3.58
CA ILE A 202 -17.75 5.20 -4.04
C ILE A 202 -17.05 5.73 -5.30
N GLY A 203 -17.54 5.32 -6.46
CA GLY A 203 -17.08 5.84 -7.77
C GLY A 203 -17.87 7.02 -8.33
N SER A 204 -19.03 7.34 -7.74
CA SER A 204 -19.91 8.41 -8.22
C SER A 204 -19.46 9.80 -7.76
N GLU A 205 -19.66 10.79 -8.62
CA GLU A 205 -19.50 12.20 -8.29
C GLU A 205 -20.66 12.73 -7.42
N ASN A 206 -20.45 13.87 -6.75
CA ASN A 206 -21.44 14.52 -5.88
C ASN A 206 -21.86 13.71 -4.64
N VAL A 207 -21.11 12.68 -4.28
CA VAL A 207 -21.25 11.97 -3.01
C VAL A 207 -20.24 12.54 -2.00
N PRO A 208 -20.64 12.91 -0.77
CA PRO A 208 -19.72 13.43 0.24
C PRO A 208 -18.49 12.54 0.41
N THR A 209 -17.32 13.17 0.58
CA THR A 209 -16.05 12.46 0.64
C THR A 209 -15.92 11.62 1.91
N GLN A 210 -15.84 10.31 1.72
CA GLN A 210 -15.72 9.26 2.73
C GLN A 210 -14.47 8.40 2.51
N GLU A 211 -13.93 8.33 1.30
CA GLU A 211 -12.79 7.48 0.93
C GLU A 211 -11.63 8.31 0.39
N TYR A 212 -10.41 8.01 0.84
CA TYR A 212 -9.16 8.56 0.32
C TYR A 212 -8.27 7.45 -0.21
N SER A 213 -7.52 7.75 -1.28
CA SER A 213 -6.59 6.79 -1.86
C SER A 213 -5.45 6.49 -0.88
N THR A 214 -5.46 5.30 -0.30
CA THR A 214 -4.47 4.83 0.67
C THR A 214 -3.21 4.36 -0.05
N ARG A 215 -2.06 4.90 0.34
CA ARG A 215 -0.76 4.63 -0.30
C ARG A 215 0.20 3.80 0.54
N PHE A 216 0.08 3.93 1.86
CA PHE A 216 0.80 3.12 2.83
C PHE A 216 -0.15 2.78 3.96
N ARG A 217 -0.14 1.52 4.42
CA ARG A 217 -1.01 1.04 5.48
C ARG A 217 -0.34 -0.04 6.32
N LEU A 218 -0.91 -0.27 7.50
CA LEU A 218 -0.28 -1.04 8.55
C LEU A 218 -0.05 -2.52 8.16
N SER A 219 -0.99 -3.18 7.48
CA SER A 219 -0.79 -4.59 7.09
C SER A 219 0.38 -4.79 6.15
N GLU A 220 0.72 -3.81 5.31
CA GLU A 220 1.92 -3.90 4.50
C GLU A 220 3.17 -3.98 5.39
N GLN A 221 3.20 -3.23 6.50
CA GLN A 221 4.32 -3.26 7.44
C GLN A 221 4.41 -4.60 8.16
N TYR A 222 3.29 -5.19 8.55
CA TYR A 222 3.26 -6.55 9.09
C TYR A 222 3.82 -7.56 8.07
N LEU A 223 3.42 -7.47 6.80
CA LEU A 223 3.89 -8.39 5.76
C LEU A 223 5.37 -8.18 5.40
N ILE A 224 5.85 -6.93 5.35
CA ILE A 224 7.27 -6.62 5.20
C ILE A 224 8.08 -7.21 6.36
N ARG A 225 7.59 -7.04 7.59
CA ARG A 225 8.25 -7.56 8.79
C ARG A 225 8.23 -9.08 8.84
N ALA A 226 7.14 -9.71 8.43
CA ALA A 226 7.03 -11.16 8.32
C ALA A 226 8.08 -11.73 7.35
N GLU A 227 8.21 -11.13 6.16
CA GLU A 227 9.19 -11.54 5.16
C GLU A 227 10.63 -11.35 5.66
N ALA A 228 10.94 -10.16 6.20
CA ALA A 228 12.25 -9.86 6.76
C ALA A 228 12.64 -10.82 7.89
N ARG A 229 11.72 -11.09 8.83
CA ARG A 229 11.94 -12.02 9.94
C ARG A 229 12.12 -13.46 9.46
N ALA A 230 11.38 -13.89 8.43
CA ALA A 230 11.58 -15.20 7.83
C ALA A 230 13.00 -15.30 7.23
N MET A 231 13.46 -14.28 6.50
CA MET A 231 14.82 -14.21 5.95
C MET A 231 15.92 -14.23 7.03
N LEU A 232 15.63 -13.65 8.21
CA LEU A 232 16.50 -13.67 9.39
C LEU A 232 16.37 -14.94 10.24
N ASN A 233 15.67 -15.97 9.76
CA ASN A 233 15.36 -17.22 10.48
C ASN A 233 14.56 -17.04 11.79
N ASN A 234 13.91 -15.89 11.98
CA ASN A 234 12.95 -15.67 13.07
C ASN A 234 11.56 -16.19 12.64
N ILE A 235 11.44 -17.52 12.59
CA ILE A 235 10.23 -18.24 12.16
C ILE A 235 9.01 -17.88 13.02
N THR A 236 9.19 -17.79 14.35
CA THR A 236 8.11 -17.45 15.29
C THR A 236 7.57 -16.04 15.03
N GLY A 237 8.45 -15.04 14.98
CA GLY A 237 8.03 -13.65 14.76
C GLY A 237 7.42 -13.43 13.36
N ALA A 238 7.93 -14.12 12.35
CA ALA A 238 7.34 -14.10 11.01
C ALA A 238 5.92 -14.69 10.99
N ARG A 239 5.71 -15.80 11.69
CA ARG A 239 4.39 -16.45 11.81
C ARG A 239 3.39 -15.57 12.57
N GLU A 240 3.83 -14.92 13.64
CA GLU A 240 3.00 -13.96 14.39
C GLU A 240 2.53 -12.81 13.49
N ASP A 241 3.42 -12.24 12.68
CA ASP A 241 3.10 -11.12 11.80
C ASP A 241 2.08 -11.48 10.70
N ILE A 242 2.27 -12.62 10.01
CA ILE A 242 1.29 -13.08 9.02
C ILE A 242 -0.05 -13.46 9.68
N ASN A 243 -0.02 -14.08 10.85
CA ASN A 243 -1.23 -14.46 11.58
C ASN A 243 -2.03 -13.23 12.04
N ALA A 244 -1.38 -12.10 12.35
CA ALA A 244 -2.07 -10.86 12.66
C ALA A 244 -2.92 -10.36 11.47
N VAL A 245 -2.39 -10.43 10.25
CA VAL A 245 -3.12 -10.06 9.02
C VAL A 245 -4.23 -11.07 8.72
N ARG A 246 -3.93 -12.36 8.81
CA ARG A 246 -4.90 -13.44 8.58
C ARG A 246 -6.07 -13.41 9.57
N GLY A 247 -5.79 -13.24 10.86
CA GLY A 247 -6.81 -13.12 11.90
C GLY A 247 -7.72 -11.92 11.67
N ARG A 248 -7.17 -10.76 11.27
CA ARG A 248 -7.96 -9.58 10.87
C ARG A 248 -8.87 -9.86 9.66
N ALA A 249 -8.48 -10.76 8.77
CA ALA A 249 -9.25 -11.22 7.62
C ALA A 249 -10.21 -12.39 7.93
N ASN A 250 -10.39 -12.77 9.19
CA ASN A 250 -11.20 -13.92 9.61
C ASN A 250 -10.69 -15.27 9.07
N LEU A 251 -9.37 -15.40 8.93
CA LEU A 251 -8.71 -16.64 8.55
C LEU A 251 -8.00 -17.27 9.77
N GLY A 252 -7.87 -18.60 9.71
CA GLY A 252 -7.06 -19.35 10.67
C GLY A 252 -5.56 -19.07 10.51
N GLU A 253 -4.78 -19.48 11.50
CA GLU A 253 -3.32 -19.36 11.49
C GLU A 253 -2.69 -20.06 10.28
N SER A 254 -1.55 -19.54 9.82
CA SER A 254 -0.77 -20.17 8.77
C SER A 254 -0.13 -21.48 9.27
N PRO A 255 -0.26 -22.60 8.54
CA PRO A 255 0.38 -23.86 8.90
C PRO A 255 1.88 -23.90 8.57
N ALA A 256 2.44 -22.83 8.00
CA ALA A 256 3.83 -22.78 7.55
C ALA A 256 4.82 -22.99 8.70
N GLY A 257 5.55 -24.11 8.67
CA GLY A 257 6.44 -24.58 9.74
C GLY A 257 7.90 -24.11 9.64
N ASP A 258 8.36 -23.83 8.43
CA ASP A 258 9.76 -23.51 8.10
C ASP A 258 9.88 -22.20 7.29
N GLN A 259 11.11 -21.80 7.00
CA GLN A 259 11.42 -20.55 6.30
C GLN A 259 10.77 -20.48 4.91
N LEU A 260 10.92 -21.53 4.10
CA LEU A 260 10.42 -21.55 2.72
C LEU A 260 8.89 -21.53 2.70
N ALA A 261 8.25 -22.34 3.55
CA ALA A 261 6.80 -22.35 3.70
C ALA A 261 6.27 -20.99 4.16
N LEU A 262 6.98 -20.30 5.06
CA LEU A 262 6.59 -18.96 5.52
C LEU A 262 6.72 -17.92 4.41
N LEU A 263 7.81 -17.92 3.64
CA LEU A 263 8.00 -17.00 2.52
C LEU A 263 6.87 -17.17 1.48
N ASN A 264 6.54 -18.41 1.13
CA ASN A 264 5.43 -18.71 0.23
C ASN A 264 4.07 -18.26 0.80
N ALA A 265 3.85 -18.44 2.10
CA ALA A 265 2.63 -17.98 2.77
C ALA A 265 2.54 -16.44 2.78
N VAL A 266 3.65 -15.74 3.07
CA VAL A 266 3.72 -14.28 3.05
C VAL A 266 3.50 -13.75 1.65
N GLU A 267 4.09 -14.34 0.62
CA GLU A 267 3.87 -13.94 -0.78
C GLU A 267 2.39 -14.10 -1.18
N LYS A 268 1.77 -15.24 -0.85
CA LYS A 268 0.34 -15.46 -1.08
C LYS A 268 -0.49 -14.40 -0.35
N GLU A 269 -0.21 -14.15 0.92
CA GLU A 269 -0.95 -13.19 1.73
C GLU A 269 -0.78 -11.76 1.18
N ARG A 270 0.44 -11.37 0.75
CA ARG A 270 0.71 -10.10 0.07
C ARG A 270 -0.11 -9.94 -1.19
N ARG A 271 -0.22 -10.99 -2.02
CA ARG A 271 -1.00 -10.95 -3.26
C ARG A 271 -2.48 -10.67 -3.01
N ILE A 272 -3.05 -11.21 -1.94
CA ILE A 272 -4.47 -11.04 -1.58
C ILE A 272 -4.68 -9.74 -0.81
N GLU A 273 -3.82 -9.45 0.15
CA GLU A 273 -3.92 -8.28 0.99
C GLU A 273 -3.71 -7.00 0.17
N LEU A 274 -2.68 -6.95 -0.68
CA LEU A 274 -2.22 -5.75 -1.39
C LEU A 274 -2.71 -5.65 -2.85
N PHE A 275 -3.64 -6.50 -3.29
CA PHE A 275 -4.13 -6.46 -4.67
C PHE A 275 -4.70 -5.06 -5.02
N THR A 276 -4.45 -4.58 -6.23
CA THR A 276 -4.83 -3.24 -6.73
C THR A 276 -4.19 -2.04 -6.01
N GLU A 277 -3.18 -2.25 -5.17
CA GLU A 277 -2.48 -1.17 -4.44
C GLU A 277 -1.09 -0.81 -5.01
N GLY A 278 -0.67 -1.43 -6.12
CA GLY A 278 0.59 -1.11 -6.81
C GLY A 278 1.84 -1.76 -6.21
N HIS A 279 1.72 -3.02 -5.80
CA HIS A 279 2.77 -3.87 -5.25
C HIS A 279 3.19 -4.97 -6.21
#